data_AF-A0A7S1X1U7-F1
#
_entry.id   AF-A0A7S1X1U7-F1
#
_cell.length_a   1.000
_cell.length_b   1.000
_cell.length_c   1.000
_cell.angle_alpha   90.00
_cell.angle_beta   90.00
_cell.angle_gamma   90.00
#
_symmetry.space_group_name_H-M   'P 1'
#
loop_
_entity.id
_entity.type
_entity.pdbx_description
1 polymer ?
#
loop_
_entity_poly.entity_id
_entity_poly.type
_entity_poly.pdbx_seq_one_letter_code
_entity_poly.pdbx_strand_id
1 'polypeptide(L)'
;KSLKPRAKEWVIRLIEKLYAGKAAQDAKHIQEGEELVDMPTYLFSHLQAQYGAKSLVQEYTASIVITMRQYMSEDIRLQSFARFLSQEWNTPVLHVFLDATERVNTYGALVQPCCEFPENYVPGRGLPGWVCTWKAMAISD
;
A
#
# COMPACT_ATOMS: atom_id res chain seq x y z
N LYS A 1 -15.75 -27.47 1.20
CA LYS A 1 -15.96 -26.71 2.46
C LYS A 1 -16.12 -25.24 2.08
N SER A 2 -17.18 -24.57 2.51
CA SER A 2 -17.31 -23.11 2.32
C SER A 2 -16.29 -22.41 3.21
N LEU A 3 -15.37 -21.67 2.61
CA LEU A 3 -14.39 -20.85 3.32
C LEU A 3 -15.12 -19.64 3.90
N LYS A 4 -15.15 -19.54 5.23
CA LYS A 4 -15.75 -18.39 5.90
C LYS A 4 -14.71 -17.27 6.02
N PRO A 5 -15.09 -16.01 5.74
CA PRO A 5 -14.24 -14.86 6.01
C PRO A 5 -13.82 -14.82 7.47
N ARG A 6 -12.59 -14.35 7.71
CA ARG A 6 -12.09 -14.09 9.08
C ARG A 6 -12.52 -12.70 9.54
N ALA A 7 -12.26 -12.39 10.81
CA ALA A 7 -12.46 -11.04 11.33
C ALA A 7 -11.56 -10.02 10.60
N LYS A 8 -12.05 -8.78 10.45
CA LYS A 8 -11.31 -7.70 9.78
C LYS A 8 -9.96 -7.40 10.46
N GLU A 9 -9.94 -7.44 11.79
CA GLU A 9 -8.75 -7.18 12.60
C GLU A 9 -7.66 -8.24 12.35
N TRP A 10 -8.04 -9.46 12.00
CA TRP A 10 -7.08 -10.52 11.70
C TRP A 10 -6.27 -10.20 10.45
N VAL A 11 -6.94 -9.74 9.37
CA VAL A 11 -6.25 -9.41 8.12
C VAL A 11 -5.44 -8.13 8.25
N ILE A 12 -5.91 -7.14 9.02
CA ILE A 12 -5.15 -5.91 9.28
C ILE A 12 -3.83 -6.21 10.01
N ARG A 13 -3.89 -6.98 11.11
CA ARG A 13 -2.68 -7.37 11.85
C ARG A 13 -1.71 -8.18 11.00
N LEU A 14 -2.24 -9.03 10.11
CA LEU A 14 -1.41 -9.77 9.17
C LEU A 14 -0.70 -8.81 8.21
N ILE A 15 -1.41 -7.85 7.63
CA ILE A 15 -0.84 -6.84 6.71
C ILE A 15 0.26 -6.02 7.39
N GLU A 16 0.00 -5.53 8.61
CA GLU A 16 0.99 -4.79 9.40
C GLU A 16 2.25 -5.61 9.65
N LYS A 17 2.10 -6.89 10.04
CA LYS A 17 3.21 -7.81 10.24
C LYS A 17 4.00 -8.04 8.95
N LEU A 18 3.32 -8.16 7.82
CA LEU A 18 3.95 -8.37 6.53
C LEU A 18 4.74 -7.14 6.08
N TYR A 19 4.18 -5.93 6.22
CA TYR A 19 4.91 -4.71 5.87
C TYR A 19 6.14 -4.49 6.76
N ALA A 20 6.01 -4.67 8.07
CA ALA A 20 7.15 -4.55 8.99
C ALA A 20 8.24 -5.59 8.68
N GLY A 21 7.84 -6.84 8.44
CA GLY A 21 8.75 -7.91 8.07
C GLY A 21 9.42 -7.69 6.71
N LYS A 22 8.68 -7.15 5.73
CA LYS A 22 9.21 -6.83 4.40
C LYS A 22 10.23 -5.69 4.46
N ALA A 23 9.92 -4.63 5.20
CA ALA A 23 10.85 -3.51 5.38
C ALA A 23 12.17 -3.96 6.02
N ALA A 24 12.10 -4.85 7.02
CA ALA A 24 13.30 -5.42 7.64
C ALA A 24 14.10 -6.30 6.67
N GLN A 25 13.42 -7.12 5.84
CA GLN A 25 14.08 -7.93 4.83
C GLN A 25 14.75 -7.04 3.76
N ASP A 26 14.06 -6.01 3.28
CA ASP A 26 14.58 -5.11 2.26
C ASP A 26 15.81 -4.36 2.75
N ALA A 27 15.79 -3.88 3.99
CA ALA A 27 16.95 -3.26 4.60
C ALA A 27 18.17 -4.20 4.63
N LYS A 28 17.94 -5.50 4.90
CA LYS A 28 18.99 -6.53 4.87
C LYS A 28 19.51 -6.76 3.44
N HIS A 29 18.62 -6.93 2.47
CA HIS A 29 18.99 -7.15 1.06
C HIS A 29 19.78 -5.96 0.51
N ILE A 30 19.38 -4.73 0.85
CA ILE A 30 20.10 -3.50 0.46
C ILE A 30 21.52 -3.49 1.07
N GLN A 31 21.67 -3.89 2.34
CA GLN A 31 22.99 -3.97 2.96
C GLN A 31 23.88 -5.04 2.34
N GLU A 32 23.29 -6.17 1.93
CA GLU A 32 23.99 -7.32 1.35
C GLU A 32 24.19 -7.20 -0.17
N GLY A 33 23.58 -6.20 -0.82
CA GLY A 33 23.61 -6.01 -2.28
C GLY A 33 22.75 -7.03 -3.05
N GLU A 34 21.78 -7.66 -2.38
CA GLU A 34 20.88 -8.65 -2.96
C GLU A 34 19.67 -8.00 -3.65
N GLU A 35 19.05 -8.74 -4.57
CA GLU A 35 17.86 -8.28 -5.27
C GLU A 35 16.65 -8.22 -4.32
N LEU A 36 15.86 -7.15 -4.43
CA LEU A 36 14.64 -6.99 -3.65
C LEU A 36 13.55 -7.92 -4.15
N VAL A 37 12.92 -8.64 -3.24
CA VAL A 37 11.80 -9.52 -3.53
C VAL A 37 10.50 -8.69 -3.60
N ASP A 38 9.56 -9.05 -4.45
CA ASP A 38 8.25 -8.40 -4.51
C ASP A 38 7.33 -8.83 -3.35
N MET A 39 6.32 -8.01 -3.06
CA MET A 39 5.42 -8.25 -1.93
C MET A 39 4.62 -9.57 -2.02
N PRO A 40 4.06 -9.96 -3.18
CA PRO A 40 3.43 -11.28 -3.33
C PRO A 40 4.38 -12.44 -3.02
N THR A 41 5.60 -12.44 -3.56
CA THR A 41 6.58 -13.50 -3.29
C THR A 41 7.02 -13.52 -1.84
N TYR A 42 7.18 -12.35 -1.22
CA TYR A 42 7.41 -12.25 0.22
C TYR A 42 6.25 -12.85 1.03
N LEU A 43 4.99 -12.51 0.70
CA LEU A 43 3.81 -13.07 1.36
C LEU A 43 3.80 -14.60 1.31
N PHE A 44 4.03 -15.19 0.14
CA PHE A 44 4.05 -16.65 0.00
C PHE A 44 5.20 -17.26 0.79
N SER A 45 6.38 -16.63 0.78
CA SER A 45 7.53 -17.07 1.56
C SER A 45 7.25 -17.00 3.07
N HIS A 46 6.57 -15.93 3.53
CA HIS A 46 6.15 -15.76 4.92
C HIS A 46 5.16 -16.84 5.35
N LEU A 47 4.13 -17.10 4.53
CA LEU A 47 3.15 -18.15 4.81
C LEU A 47 3.80 -19.54 4.81
N GLN A 48 4.70 -19.79 3.85
CA GLN A 48 5.44 -21.05 3.76
C GLN A 48 6.34 -21.27 4.98
N ALA A 49 7.04 -20.24 5.45
CA ALA A 49 7.86 -20.30 6.65
C ALA A 49 7.03 -20.50 7.93
N GLN A 50 5.85 -19.88 8.01
CA GLN A 50 5.01 -19.94 9.21
C GLN A 50 4.22 -21.26 9.33
N TYR A 51 3.72 -21.80 8.21
CA TYR A 51 2.81 -22.95 8.24
C TYR A 51 3.43 -24.25 7.71
N GLY A 52 4.50 -24.18 6.90
CA GLY A 52 5.25 -25.32 6.36
C GLY A 52 4.51 -26.15 5.31
N ALA A 53 3.29 -26.59 5.58
CA ALA A 53 2.51 -27.42 4.68
C ALA A 53 1.84 -26.60 3.57
N LYS A 54 2.05 -27.00 2.31
CA LYS A 54 1.48 -26.34 1.11
C LYS A 54 -0.05 -26.24 1.16
N SER A 55 -0.73 -27.23 1.72
CA SER A 55 -2.19 -27.24 1.90
C SER A 55 -2.65 -26.13 2.85
N LEU A 56 -1.93 -25.90 3.96
CA LEU A 56 -2.23 -24.82 4.90
C LEU A 56 -1.99 -23.46 4.27
N VAL A 57 -0.87 -23.30 3.55
CA VAL A 57 -0.58 -22.05 2.83
C VAL A 57 -1.73 -21.70 1.89
N GLN A 58 -2.21 -22.65 1.09
CA GLN A 58 -3.34 -22.44 0.19
C GLN A 58 -4.64 -22.06 0.94
N GLU A 59 -4.93 -22.71 2.06
CA GLU A 59 -6.11 -22.40 2.87
C GLU A 59 -6.05 -20.99 3.50
N TYR A 60 -4.87 -20.59 3.97
CA TYR A 60 -4.65 -19.24 4.51
C TYR A 60 -4.67 -18.18 3.42
N THR A 61 -4.08 -18.43 2.26
CA THR A 61 -4.19 -17.52 1.10
C THR A 61 -5.66 -17.34 0.70
N ALA A 62 -6.43 -18.42 0.62
CA ALA A 62 -7.85 -18.35 0.30
C ALA A 62 -8.64 -17.57 1.38
N SER A 63 -8.28 -17.74 2.66
CA SER A 63 -8.85 -16.97 3.77
C SER A 63 -8.56 -15.48 3.64
N ILE A 64 -7.33 -15.09 3.26
CA ILE A 64 -6.94 -13.70 3.03
C ILE A 64 -7.79 -13.10 1.90
N VAL A 65 -7.86 -13.77 0.75
CA VAL A 65 -8.62 -13.29 -0.42
C VAL A 65 -10.10 -13.09 -0.10
N ILE A 66 -10.74 -14.05 0.56
CA ILE A 66 -12.16 -13.96 0.92
C ILE A 66 -12.40 -12.84 1.94
N THR A 67 -11.54 -12.72 2.94
CA THR A 67 -11.66 -11.67 3.96
C THR A 67 -11.45 -10.28 3.34
N MET A 68 -10.46 -10.12 2.45
CA MET A 68 -10.24 -8.87 1.73
C MET A 68 -11.43 -8.50 0.86
N ARG A 69 -11.99 -9.45 0.09
CA ARG A 69 -13.17 -9.18 -0.74
C ARG A 69 -14.37 -8.69 0.06
N GLN A 70 -14.55 -9.18 1.29
CA GLN A 70 -15.64 -8.74 2.14
C GLN A 70 -15.43 -7.31 2.67
N TYR A 71 -14.23 -6.98 3.14
CA TYR A 71 -13.99 -5.73 3.87
C TYR A 71 -13.27 -4.65 3.06
N MET A 72 -12.88 -4.90 1.81
CA MET A 72 -12.13 -3.94 1.00
C MET A 72 -12.88 -2.63 0.78
N SER A 73 -14.22 -2.64 0.63
CA SER A 73 -14.98 -1.41 0.44
C SER A 73 -15.01 -0.51 1.68
N GLU A 74 -14.75 -1.07 2.86
CA GLU A 74 -14.87 -0.39 4.15
C GLU A 74 -13.53 0.15 4.69
N ASP A 75 -12.41 -0.32 4.16
CA ASP A 75 -11.09 0.01 4.69
C ASP A 75 -10.06 0.23 3.58
N ILE A 76 -9.57 1.46 3.49
CA ILE A 76 -8.59 1.86 2.47
C ILE A 76 -7.30 1.05 2.56
N ARG A 77 -6.90 0.57 3.75
CA ARG A 77 -5.70 -0.25 3.93
C ARG A 77 -5.82 -1.58 3.20
N LEU A 78 -7.01 -2.17 3.20
CA LEU A 78 -7.30 -3.41 2.49
C LEU A 78 -7.36 -3.19 0.98
N GLN A 79 -7.87 -2.04 0.52
CA GLN A 79 -7.83 -1.68 -0.90
C GLN A 79 -6.40 -1.49 -1.40
N SER A 80 -5.58 -0.75 -0.66
CA SER A 80 -4.17 -0.55 -0.98
C SER A 80 -3.46 -1.90 -1.04
N PHE A 81 -3.61 -2.74 -0.01
CA PHE A 81 -3.00 -4.08 0.00
C PHE A 81 -3.47 -4.97 -1.16
N ALA A 82 -4.75 -4.89 -1.57
CA ALA A 82 -5.25 -5.61 -2.74
C ALA A 82 -4.56 -5.19 -4.04
N ARG A 83 -4.36 -3.88 -4.23
CA ARG A 83 -3.62 -3.32 -5.38
C ARG A 83 -2.15 -3.72 -5.38
N PHE A 84 -1.56 -3.94 -4.21
CA PHE A 84 -0.20 -4.48 -4.09
C PHE A 84 -0.11 -5.95 -4.48
N LEU A 85 -1.10 -6.76 -4.09
CA LEU A 85 -1.14 -8.17 -4.47
C LEU A 85 -1.39 -8.36 -5.97
N SER A 86 -2.09 -7.44 -6.62
CA SER A 86 -2.25 -7.44 -8.08
C SER A 86 -1.05 -6.88 -8.84
N GLN A 87 0.02 -6.47 -8.13
CA GLN A 87 1.19 -5.79 -8.68
C GLN A 87 0.84 -4.54 -9.51
N GLU A 88 -0.33 -3.94 -9.30
CA GLU A 88 -0.71 -2.69 -9.99
C GLU A 88 0.21 -1.54 -9.58
N TRP A 89 0.70 -1.53 -8.33
CA TRP A 89 1.61 -0.52 -7.79
C TRP A 89 2.99 -1.12 -7.47
N ASN A 90 4.06 -0.48 -7.94
CA ASN A 90 5.43 -0.87 -7.61
C ASN A 90 5.84 -0.35 -6.20
N THR A 91 6.85 -0.97 -5.60
CA THR A 91 7.34 -0.64 -4.24
C THR A 91 7.72 0.84 -4.05
N PRO A 92 8.32 1.54 -5.03
CA PRO A 92 8.57 2.99 -4.91
C PRO A 92 7.30 3.83 -4.77
N VAL A 93 6.23 3.50 -5.52
CA VAL A 93 4.94 4.20 -5.43
C VAL A 93 4.26 3.96 -4.08
N LEU A 94 4.46 2.77 -3.47
CA LEU A 94 3.99 2.49 -2.11
C LEU A 94 4.63 3.41 -1.08
N HIS A 95 5.96 3.58 -1.13
CA HIS A 95 6.67 4.41 -0.16
C HIS A 95 6.16 5.84 -0.20
N VAL A 96 5.96 6.40 -1.40
CA VAL A 96 5.37 7.73 -1.58
C VAL A 96 3.95 7.80 -1.02
N PHE A 97 3.13 6.76 -1.24
CA PHE A 97 1.75 6.73 -0.74
C PHE A 97 1.68 6.59 0.79
N LEU A 98 2.50 5.73 1.40
CA LEU A 98 2.56 5.56 2.84
C LEU A 98 3.09 6.82 3.53
N ASP A 99 4.18 7.41 3.00
CA ASP A 99 4.69 8.69 3.49
C ASP A 99 3.62 9.77 3.41
N ALA A 100 2.88 9.84 2.31
CA ALA A 100 1.79 10.80 2.15
C ALA A 100 0.66 10.55 3.16
N THR A 101 0.28 9.29 3.37
CA THR A 101 -0.78 8.91 4.32
C THR A 101 -0.36 9.18 5.76
N GLU A 102 0.89 8.86 6.12
CA GLU A 102 1.47 9.16 7.42
C GLU A 102 1.51 10.66 7.68
N ARG A 103 1.90 11.46 6.68
CA ARG A 103 1.85 12.93 6.78
C ARG A 103 0.44 13.43 7.05
N VAL A 104 -0.57 12.95 6.30
CA VAL A 104 -1.98 13.34 6.52
C VAL A 104 -2.45 12.95 7.93
N ASN A 105 -2.07 11.77 8.42
CA ASN A 105 -2.46 11.31 9.75
C ASN A 105 -1.71 12.04 10.89
N THR A 106 -0.44 12.37 10.68
CA THR A 106 0.43 13.02 11.68
C THR A 106 0.12 14.49 11.83
N TYR A 107 -0.13 15.18 10.71
CA TYR A 107 -0.48 16.60 10.72
C TYR A 107 -1.98 16.83 10.90
N GLY A 108 -2.79 15.78 11.00
CA GLY A 108 -4.24 15.87 10.90
C GLY A 108 -4.66 16.51 9.58
N ALA A 109 -5.97 16.64 9.34
CA ALA A 109 -6.51 17.42 8.23
C ALA A 109 -6.27 18.95 8.41
N LEU A 110 -5.09 19.36 8.88
CA LEU A 110 -4.66 20.75 8.89
C LEU A 110 -4.40 21.14 7.45
N VAL A 111 -5.43 21.75 6.85
CA VAL A 111 -5.39 22.93 5.97
C VAL A 111 -3.96 23.35 5.62
N GLN A 112 -3.25 22.56 4.81
CA GLN A 112 -2.09 23.09 4.11
C GLN A 112 -2.69 23.95 3.00
N PRO A 113 -2.36 25.26 2.94
CA PRO A 113 -2.76 26.07 1.81
C PRO A 113 -2.27 25.39 0.55
N CYS A 114 -3.20 25.13 -0.38
CA CYS A 114 -2.91 24.56 -1.70
C CYS A 114 -1.69 25.25 -2.28
N CYS A 115 -0.55 24.55 -2.30
CA CYS A 115 0.69 24.89 -2.99
C CYS A 115 0.89 26.40 -3.17
N GLU A 116 1.43 27.11 -2.18
CA GLU A 116 1.88 28.48 -2.44
C GLU A 116 2.97 28.42 -3.51
N PHE A 117 2.72 29.08 -4.64
CA PHE A 117 3.66 29.16 -5.75
C PHE A 117 4.98 29.76 -5.22
N PRO A 118 6.14 29.25 -5.64
CA PRO A 118 7.39 29.98 -5.46
C PRO A 118 7.24 31.40 -6.03
N GLU A 119 7.70 32.43 -5.34
CA GLU A 119 7.53 33.85 -5.75
C GLU A 119 8.07 34.14 -7.17
N ASN A 120 8.95 33.27 -7.67
CA ASN A 120 9.58 33.32 -8.98
C ASN A 120 8.92 32.41 -10.04
N TYR A 121 7.70 31.91 -9.81
CA TYR A 121 6.99 31.11 -10.80
C TYR A 121 6.48 31.98 -11.96
N VAL A 122 7.13 31.86 -13.12
CA VAL A 122 6.67 32.45 -14.38
C VAL A 122 6.13 31.33 -15.28
N PRO A 123 4.82 31.26 -15.56
CA PRO A 123 4.29 30.26 -16.48
C PRO A 123 4.85 30.51 -17.89
N GLY A 124 5.80 29.69 -18.31
CA GLY A 124 6.33 29.69 -19.67
C GLY A 124 5.27 29.20 -20.66
N ARG A 125 5.18 29.83 -21.84
CA ARG A 125 4.29 29.38 -22.91
C ARG A 125 4.72 27.97 -23.35
N GLY A 126 3.86 26.98 -23.15
CA GLY A 126 4.00 25.64 -23.76
C GLY A 126 4.51 24.53 -22.85
N LEU A 127 4.72 24.75 -21.55
CA LEU A 127 4.83 23.63 -20.60
C LEU A 127 3.42 23.21 -20.17
N PRO A 128 3.14 21.89 -20.00
CA PRO A 128 1.90 21.47 -19.37
C PRO A 128 1.87 22.11 -17.98
N GLY A 129 0.93 23.04 -17.78
CA GLY A 129 0.80 23.76 -16.53
C GLY A 129 0.69 22.73 -15.40
N TRP A 130 1.52 22.87 -14.37
CA TRP A 130 1.43 21.99 -13.21
C TRP A 130 0.05 22.16 -12.58
N VAL A 131 -0.81 21.18 -12.76
CA VAL A 131 -2.19 21.22 -12.28
C VAL A 131 -2.18 20.77 -10.83
N CYS A 132 -2.58 21.67 -9.93
CA CYS A 132 -2.94 21.28 -8.57
C CYS A 132 -4.13 20.34 -8.65
N THR A 133 -3.90 19.04 -8.38
CA THR A 133 -4.92 17.99 -8.49
C THR A 133 -6.13 18.27 -7.60
N TRP A 134 -5.95 18.96 -6.47
CA TRP A 134 -7.04 19.42 -5.60
C TRP A 134 -7.93 20.48 -6.24
N LYS A 135 -7.36 21.47 -6.96
CA LYS A 135 -8.17 22.43 -7.74
C LYS A 135 -8.83 21.78 -8.94
N ALA A 136 -8.16 20.83 -9.60
CA ALA A 136 -8.75 20.09 -10.71
C ALA A 136 -9.96 19.25 -10.28
N MET A 137 -9.88 18.60 -9.10
CA MET A 137 -11.00 17.89 -8.50
C MET A 137 -12.14 18.82 -8.09
N ALA A 138 -11.84 20.01 -7.57
CA ALA A 138 -12.87 20.97 -7.15
C ALA A 138 -13.64 21.63 -8.33
N ILE A 139 -13.13 21.52 -9.56
CA ILE A 139 -13.78 22.05 -10.78
C ILE A 139 -14.49 20.94 -11.57
N SER A 140 -14.29 19.67 -11.21
CA SER A 140 -14.88 18.51 -11.91
C SER A 140 -16.24 18.05 -11.36
N ASP A 141 -16.78 18.74 -10.35
CA ASP A 141 -18.18 18.66 -9.91
C ASP A 141 -19.00 19.80 -10.54
#